data_AF-A0A0S8HTY0-F1
#
_entry.id   AF-A0A0S8HTY0-F1
#
_cell.length_a   1.000
_cell.length_b   1.000
_cell.length_c   1.000
_cell.angle_alpha   90.00
_cell.angle_beta   90.00
_cell.angle_gamma   90.00
#
_symmetry.space_group_name_H-M   'P 1'
#
loop_
_entity.id
_entity.type
_entity.pdbx_description
1 polymer ?
#
loop_
_entity_poly.entity_id
_entity_poly.type
_entity_poly.pdbx_seq_one_letter_code
_entity_poly.pdbx_strand_id
1 'polypeptide(L)'
;MTLKDFLEEKREIILERWLDRILEDYPAHTQTFFRGNKSPYSNPVGFTLRKGMEGIIDQILRPLSVEEARAILEPVMKVRAVENLPSSRRGNFIPPLREIVFEIVKEGRRKDLLGQDWLDLNSRINRLALLSMNLYSECREKVNQLRIKEGEKRAGEVQGRRAEV
;
A
#
# COMPACT_ATOMS: atom_id res chain seq x y z
N MET A 1 27.89 -10.91 -5.36
CA MET A 1 26.67 -10.09 -5.52
C MET A 1 25.63 -10.60 -4.56
N THR A 2 25.22 -9.77 -3.61
CA THR A 2 24.28 -10.16 -2.55
C THR A 2 22.83 -10.07 -3.04
N LEU A 3 21.88 -10.62 -2.27
CA LEU A 3 20.46 -10.44 -2.57
C LEU A 3 20.08 -8.95 -2.57
N LYS A 4 20.63 -8.18 -1.64
CA LYS A 4 20.39 -6.74 -1.55
C LYS A 4 20.82 -6.03 -2.84
N ASP A 5 22.04 -6.26 -3.31
CA ASP A 5 22.56 -5.60 -4.53
C ASP A 5 21.67 -5.95 -5.74
N PHE A 6 21.27 -7.21 -5.87
CA PHE A 6 20.38 -7.65 -6.95
C PHE A 6 19.01 -6.95 -6.91
N LEU A 7 18.43 -6.79 -5.73
CA LEU A 7 17.13 -6.12 -5.60
C LEU A 7 17.25 -4.60 -5.82
N GLU A 8 18.37 -3.99 -5.46
CA GLU A 8 18.66 -2.59 -5.78
C GLU A 8 18.77 -2.39 -7.31
N GLU A 9 19.49 -3.25 -8.02
CA GLU A 9 19.57 -3.25 -9.49
C GLU A 9 18.20 -3.43 -10.15
N LYS A 10 17.28 -4.15 -9.50
CA LYS A 10 15.93 -4.44 -10.00
C LYS A 10 14.85 -3.54 -9.40
N ARG A 11 15.24 -2.49 -8.65
CA ARG A 11 14.32 -1.62 -7.90
C ARG A 11 13.18 -1.06 -8.75
N GLU A 12 13.50 -0.49 -9.92
CA GLU A 12 12.49 0.08 -10.81
C GLU A 12 11.52 -0.99 -11.35
N ILE A 13 12.02 -2.18 -11.68
CA ILE A 13 11.20 -3.29 -12.18
C ILE A 13 10.27 -3.80 -11.06
N ILE A 14 10.78 -3.92 -9.84
CA ILE A 14 9.97 -4.29 -8.66
C ILE A 14 8.85 -3.27 -8.46
N LEU A 15 9.18 -1.98 -8.47
CA LEU A 15 8.23 -0.90 -8.25
C LEU A 15 7.12 -0.88 -9.30
N GLU A 16 7.46 -0.96 -10.59
CA GLU A 16 6.49 -0.93 -11.68
C GLU A 16 5.60 -2.18 -11.66
N ARG A 17 6.16 -3.39 -11.54
CA ARG A 17 5.35 -4.62 -11.43
C ARG A 17 4.44 -4.60 -10.21
N TRP A 18 4.93 -4.07 -9.10
CA TRP A 18 4.13 -4.00 -7.88
C TRP A 18 2.99 -2.99 -8.03
N LEU A 19 3.23 -1.88 -8.71
CA LEU A 19 2.21 -0.89 -8.98
C LEU A 19 1.13 -1.48 -9.89
N ASP A 20 1.54 -2.15 -10.96
CA ASP A 20 0.60 -2.80 -11.88
C ASP A 20 -0.28 -3.83 -11.14
N ARG A 21 0.33 -4.69 -10.31
CA ARG A 21 -0.44 -5.70 -9.56
C ARG A 21 -1.44 -5.09 -8.58
N ILE A 22 -1.13 -3.93 -7.99
CA ILE A 22 -2.07 -3.20 -7.14
C ILE A 22 -3.18 -2.55 -7.98
N LEU A 23 -2.83 -2.00 -9.15
CA LEU A 23 -3.77 -1.29 -10.01
C LEU A 23 -4.79 -2.23 -10.68
N GLU A 24 -4.49 -3.53 -10.79
CA GLU A 24 -5.45 -4.57 -11.21
C GLU A 24 -6.73 -4.59 -10.36
N ASP A 25 -6.68 -4.09 -9.12
CA ASP A 25 -7.84 -4.01 -8.24
C ASP A 25 -8.79 -2.85 -8.57
N TYR A 26 -8.40 -1.96 -9.49
CA TYR A 26 -9.14 -0.77 -9.84
C TYR A 26 -9.75 -0.87 -11.25
N PRO A 27 -10.87 -0.18 -11.50
CA PRO A 27 -11.41 -0.02 -12.84
C PRO A 27 -10.40 0.63 -13.81
N ALA A 28 -10.48 0.29 -15.09
CA ALA A 28 -9.53 0.74 -16.12
C ALA A 28 -9.33 2.27 -16.20
N HIS A 29 -10.39 3.05 -15.95
CA HIS A 29 -10.30 4.52 -15.92
C HIS A 29 -9.40 5.02 -14.79
N THR A 30 -9.46 4.38 -13.62
CA THR A 30 -8.63 4.71 -12.46
C THR A 30 -7.17 4.30 -12.71
N GLN A 31 -6.94 3.13 -13.32
CA GLN A 31 -5.59 2.69 -13.70
C GLN A 31 -4.89 3.69 -14.63
N THR A 32 -5.62 4.20 -15.63
CA THR A 32 -5.09 5.19 -16.59
C THR A 32 -4.74 6.50 -15.89
N PHE A 33 -5.59 6.96 -14.97
CA PHE A 33 -5.32 8.16 -14.16
C PHE A 33 -4.07 8.00 -13.29
N PHE A 34 -3.90 6.83 -12.65
CA PHE A 34 -2.72 6.53 -11.84
C PHE A 34 -1.42 6.51 -12.67
N ARG A 35 -1.46 6.03 -13.91
CA ARG A 35 -0.29 5.96 -14.81
C ARG A 35 0.04 7.31 -15.47
N GLY A 36 -0.97 8.07 -15.86
CA GLY A 36 -0.81 9.24 -16.73
C GLY A 36 -0.23 10.49 -16.08
N ASN A 37 -0.29 10.62 -14.75
CA ASN A 37 0.15 11.82 -14.04
C ASN A 37 1.06 11.51 -12.86
N LYS A 38 2.34 11.89 -12.95
CA LYS A 38 3.33 11.78 -11.88
C LYS A 38 3.36 12.99 -10.92
N SER A 39 2.60 14.05 -11.23
CA SER A 39 2.59 15.26 -10.41
C SER A 39 1.76 15.07 -9.13
N PRO A 40 2.27 15.47 -7.95
CA PRO A 40 1.57 15.38 -6.67
C PRO A 40 0.30 16.25 -6.61
N TYR A 41 0.20 17.27 -7.47
CA TYR A 41 -0.96 18.16 -7.52
C TYR A 41 -2.09 17.57 -8.37
N SER A 42 -1.76 16.97 -9.51
CA SER A 42 -2.74 16.38 -10.42
C SER A 42 -3.14 14.96 -10.03
N ASN A 43 -2.29 14.23 -9.31
CA ASN A 43 -2.52 12.85 -8.89
C ASN A 43 -1.93 12.60 -7.49
N PRO A 44 -2.51 13.21 -6.44
CA PRO A 44 -1.99 13.08 -5.07
C PRO A 44 -2.03 11.62 -4.59
N VAL A 45 -3.06 10.86 -4.98
CA VAL A 45 -3.22 9.46 -4.59
C VAL A 45 -2.10 8.60 -5.18
N GLY A 46 -1.86 8.71 -6.49
CA GLY A 46 -0.81 7.95 -7.16
C GLY A 46 0.58 8.30 -6.67
N PHE A 47 0.82 9.59 -6.40
CA PHE A 47 2.06 10.05 -5.80
C PHE A 47 2.27 9.45 -4.41
N THR A 48 1.27 9.48 -3.53
CA THR A 48 1.36 8.89 -2.18
C THR A 48 1.62 7.39 -2.23
N LEU A 49 0.91 6.65 -3.10
CA LEU A 49 1.11 5.21 -3.26
C LEU A 49 2.53 4.92 -3.75
N ARG A 50 2.98 5.56 -4.83
CA ARG A 50 4.32 5.34 -5.40
C ARG A 50 5.43 5.66 -4.40
N LYS A 51 5.36 6.82 -3.73
CA LYS A 51 6.34 7.21 -2.71
C LYS A 51 6.36 6.25 -1.52
N GLY A 52 5.20 5.77 -1.10
CA GLY A 52 5.09 4.77 -0.04
C GLY A 52 5.69 3.43 -0.46
N MET A 53 5.45 2.98 -1.69
CA MET A 53 6.01 1.75 -2.25
C MET A 53 7.54 1.83 -2.37
N GLU A 54 8.07 2.95 -2.86
CA GLU A 54 9.51 3.23 -2.88
C GLU A 54 10.11 3.11 -1.47
N GLY A 55 9.52 3.78 -0.48
CA GLY A 55 9.98 3.71 0.90
C GLY A 55 9.91 2.30 1.50
N ILE A 56 8.94 1.48 1.10
CA ILE A 56 8.84 0.08 1.53
C ILE A 56 9.95 -0.76 0.92
N ILE A 57 10.26 -0.56 -0.37
CA ILE A 57 11.40 -1.22 -1.01
C ILE A 57 12.69 -0.83 -0.26
N ASP A 58 12.88 0.45 0.04
CA ASP A 58 14.05 0.90 0.80
C ASP A 58 14.11 0.25 2.20
N GLN A 59 12.96 0.05 2.85
CA GLN A 59 12.89 -0.60 4.16
C GLN A 59 13.21 -2.09 4.15
N ILE A 60 12.77 -2.85 3.14
CA ILE A 60 13.02 -4.30 3.13
C ILE A 60 14.50 -4.63 2.85
N LEU A 61 15.26 -3.67 2.32
CA LEU A 61 16.69 -3.78 2.01
C LEU A 61 17.62 -3.42 3.18
N ARG A 62 17.05 -3.05 4.33
CA ARG A 62 17.78 -2.72 5.56
C ARG A 62 17.13 -3.37 6.79
N PRO A 63 17.78 -3.38 7.97
CA PRO A 63 17.13 -3.77 9.21
C PRO A 63 15.87 -2.94 9.44
N LEU A 64 14.75 -3.60 9.75
CA LEU A 64 13.46 -2.95 9.89
C LEU A 64 13.43 -2.01 11.12
N SER A 65 13.19 -0.72 10.90
CA SER A 65 12.71 0.21 11.93
C SER A 65 11.19 0.27 11.88
N VAL A 66 10.54 0.05 13.02
CA VAL A 66 9.07 0.08 13.12
C VAL A 66 8.55 1.51 12.95
N GLU A 67 9.27 2.48 13.47
CA GLU A 67 8.93 3.90 13.46
C GLU A 67 8.95 4.44 12.02
N GLU A 68 10.05 4.19 11.30
CA GLU A 68 10.19 4.57 9.90
C GLU A 68 9.18 3.82 9.02
N ALA A 69 9.01 2.51 9.23
CA ALA A 69 8.02 1.72 8.52
C ALA A 69 6.60 2.26 8.73
N ARG A 70 6.24 2.65 9.95
CA ARG A 70 4.95 3.26 10.27
C ARG A 70 4.79 4.59 9.54
N ALA A 71 5.81 5.45 9.54
CA ALA A 71 5.78 6.74 8.85
C ALA A 71 5.58 6.59 7.33
N ILE A 72 6.15 5.55 6.72
CA ILE A 72 5.99 5.23 5.30
C ILE A 72 4.60 4.64 5.01
N LEU A 73 4.15 3.70 5.85
CA LEU A 73 2.90 2.95 5.62
C LEU A 73 1.66 3.79 5.93
N GLU A 74 1.68 4.65 6.94
CA GLU A 74 0.47 5.35 7.40
C GLU A 74 -0.21 6.20 6.30
N PRO A 75 0.51 7.02 5.50
CA PRO A 75 -0.11 7.75 4.38
C PRO A 75 -0.74 6.82 3.33
N VAL A 76 -0.06 5.71 3.00
CA VAL A 76 -0.57 4.70 2.06
C VAL A 76 -1.84 4.05 2.61
N MET A 77 -1.86 3.70 3.90
CA MET A 77 -2.99 3.05 4.54
C MET A 77 -4.19 3.99 4.70
N LYS A 78 -3.96 5.30 4.90
CA LYS A 78 -5.03 6.32 4.89
C LYS A 78 -5.72 6.40 3.52
N VAL A 79 -4.93 6.45 2.45
CA VAL A 79 -5.43 6.39 1.08
C VAL A 79 -6.25 5.10 0.86
N ARG A 80 -5.67 3.95 1.20
CA ARG A 80 -6.32 2.64 1.08
C ARG A 80 -7.61 2.53 1.89
N ALA A 81 -7.65 3.16 3.06
CA ALA A 81 -8.80 3.11 3.96
C ALA A 81 -9.99 3.90 3.43
N VAL A 82 -9.79 4.95 2.62
CA VAL A 82 -10.91 5.69 2.01
C VAL A 82 -11.33 5.09 0.67
N GLU A 83 -10.45 4.32 0.01
CA GLU A 83 -10.75 3.61 -1.22
C GLU A 83 -11.86 2.55 -1.00
N ASN A 84 -12.85 2.52 -1.90
CA ASN A 84 -13.97 1.59 -1.83
C ASN A 84 -13.70 0.30 -2.62
N LEU A 85 -12.58 -0.36 -2.33
CA LEU A 85 -12.23 -1.65 -2.95
C LEU A 85 -13.09 -2.78 -2.38
N PRO A 86 -13.24 -3.95 -3.03
CA PRO A 86 -13.90 -5.12 -2.44
C PRO A 86 -13.18 -5.65 -1.18
N SER A 87 -13.92 -6.20 -0.23
CA SER A 87 -13.39 -6.68 1.06
C SER A 87 -12.28 -7.74 0.92
N SER A 88 -12.33 -8.56 -0.13
CA SER A 88 -11.30 -9.55 -0.45
C SER A 88 -9.97 -8.96 -0.91
N ARG A 89 -9.94 -7.68 -1.29
CA ARG A 89 -8.74 -7.01 -1.86
C ARG A 89 -8.22 -5.85 -1.02
N ARG A 90 -9.05 -5.32 -0.13
CA ARG A 90 -8.84 -4.11 0.68
C ARG A 90 -7.57 -4.07 1.56
N GLY A 91 -6.95 -5.21 1.88
CA GLY A 91 -5.69 -5.28 2.65
C GLY A 91 -4.47 -5.74 1.86
N ASN A 92 -4.63 -6.21 0.62
CA ASN A 92 -3.61 -6.99 -0.08
C ASN A 92 -2.53 -6.13 -0.75
N PHE A 93 -1.81 -5.33 0.03
CA PHE A 93 -0.78 -4.43 -0.50
C PHE A 93 0.61 -5.05 -0.55
N ILE A 94 1.04 -5.61 0.58
CA ILE A 94 2.40 -6.10 0.80
C ILE A 94 2.62 -7.52 0.27
N PRO A 95 1.67 -8.48 0.37
CA PRO A 95 1.91 -9.84 -0.12
C PRO A 95 2.33 -9.94 -1.60
N PRO A 96 1.77 -9.14 -2.55
CA PRO A 96 2.26 -9.09 -3.92
C PRO A 96 3.74 -8.77 -4.08
N LEU A 97 4.31 -7.92 -3.21
CA LEU A 97 5.73 -7.57 -3.25
C LEU A 97 6.62 -8.81 -3.11
N ARG A 98 6.26 -9.70 -2.16
CA ARG A 98 7.01 -10.94 -1.93
C ARG A 98 7.03 -11.84 -3.17
N GLU A 99 5.88 -11.99 -3.82
CA GLU A 99 5.74 -12.79 -5.04
C GLU A 99 6.60 -12.22 -6.17
N ILE A 100 6.52 -10.90 -6.39
CA ILE A 100 7.27 -10.19 -7.43
C ILE A 100 8.77 -10.32 -7.22
N VAL A 101 9.26 -10.13 -5.99
CA VAL A 101 10.69 -10.29 -5.67
C VAL A 101 11.13 -11.73 -5.96
N PHE A 102 10.33 -12.74 -5.58
CA PHE A 102 10.64 -14.14 -5.85
C PHE A 102 10.69 -14.46 -7.36
N GLU A 103 9.73 -13.95 -8.12
CA GLU A 103 9.67 -14.09 -9.58
C GLU A 103 10.91 -13.47 -10.25
N ILE A 104 11.30 -12.26 -9.85
CA ILE A 104 12.48 -11.58 -10.38
C ILE A 104 13.77 -12.35 -10.08
N VAL A 105 13.91 -12.91 -8.88
CA VAL A 105 15.06 -13.78 -8.52
C VAL A 105 15.10 -15.03 -9.41
N LYS A 106 13.95 -15.65 -9.68
CA LYS A 106 13.84 -16.80 -10.58
C LYS A 106 14.17 -16.44 -12.03
N GLU A 107 13.61 -15.35 -12.55
CA GLU A 107 13.85 -14.85 -13.91
C GLU A 107 15.33 -14.52 -14.15
N GLY A 108 15.99 -13.91 -13.15
CA GLY A 108 17.43 -13.67 -13.17
C GLY A 108 18.29 -14.94 -13.06
N ARG A 109 17.67 -16.12 -12.92
CA ARG A 109 18.34 -17.41 -12.67
C ARG A 109 19.25 -17.38 -11.43
N ARG A 110 18.94 -16.51 -10.46
CA ARG A 110 19.74 -16.27 -9.25
C ARG A 110 19.25 -17.08 -8.06
N LYS A 111 19.04 -18.40 -8.25
CA LYS A 111 18.57 -19.29 -7.16
C LYS A 111 19.57 -19.37 -6.00
N ASP A 112 20.84 -19.06 -6.25
CA ASP A 112 21.89 -18.89 -5.24
C ASP A 112 21.54 -17.84 -4.18
N LEU A 113 20.66 -16.87 -4.50
CA LEU A 113 20.23 -15.81 -3.57
C LEU A 113 19.10 -16.24 -2.63
N LEU A 114 18.54 -17.45 -2.77
CA LEU A 114 17.40 -17.94 -1.97
C LEU A 114 17.81 -18.61 -0.63
N GLY A 115 18.97 -18.20 -0.08
CA GLY A 115 19.50 -18.70 1.20
C GLY A 115 18.99 -17.92 2.43
N GLN A 116 19.86 -17.72 3.43
CA GLN A 116 19.50 -17.02 4.67
C GLN A 116 19.02 -15.58 4.42
N ASP A 117 19.67 -14.84 3.52
CA ASP A 117 19.28 -13.47 3.16
C ASP A 117 17.84 -13.38 2.66
N TRP A 118 17.37 -14.41 1.94
CA TRP A 118 16.00 -14.53 1.47
C TRP A 118 15.02 -14.76 2.62
N LEU A 119 15.38 -15.60 3.60
CA LEU A 119 14.56 -15.82 4.79
C LEU A 119 14.43 -14.53 5.62
N ASP A 120 15.53 -13.80 5.79
CA ASP A 120 15.55 -12.54 6.52
C ASP A 120 14.71 -11.47 5.81
N LEU A 121 14.81 -11.40 4.48
CA LEU A 121 13.96 -10.53 3.65
C LEU A 121 12.48 -10.86 3.81
N ASN A 122 12.11 -12.13 3.73
CA ASN A 122 10.72 -12.57 3.92
C ASN A 122 10.20 -12.24 5.32
N SER A 123 11.04 -12.39 6.34
CA SER A 123 10.70 -11.99 7.71
C SER A 123 10.40 -10.49 7.79
N ARG A 124 11.22 -9.64 7.16
CA ARG A 124 11.00 -8.18 7.07
C ARG A 124 9.69 -7.85 6.33
N ILE A 125 9.46 -8.45 5.17
CA ILE A 125 8.23 -8.26 4.37
C ILE A 125 6.99 -8.67 5.18
N ASN A 126 7.03 -9.81 5.87
CA ASN A 126 5.91 -10.28 6.68
C ASN A 126 5.62 -9.33 7.85
N ARG A 127 6.64 -8.81 8.53
CA ARG A 127 6.47 -7.81 9.60
C ARG A 127 5.83 -6.53 9.08
N LEU A 128 6.25 -6.06 7.90
CA LEU A 128 5.61 -4.91 7.23
C LEU A 128 4.17 -5.19 6.84
N ALA A 129 3.86 -6.40 6.36
CA ALA A 129 2.49 -6.81 6.06
C ALA A 129 1.60 -6.73 7.30
N LEU A 130 2.04 -7.27 8.43
CA LEU A 130 1.30 -7.21 9.70
C LEU A 130 1.09 -5.75 10.17
N LEU A 131 2.15 -4.93 10.14
CA LEU A 131 2.04 -3.52 10.50
C LEU A 131 1.06 -2.77 9.58
N SER A 132 1.09 -3.05 8.27
CA SER A 132 0.19 -2.42 7.31
C SER A 132 -1.28 -2.78 7.59
N MET A 133 -1.58 -4.02 7.98
CA MET A 133 -2.93 -4.45 8.32
C MET A 133 -3.46 -3.78 9.59
N ASN A 134 -2.61 -3.62 10.61
CA ASN A 134 -2.96 -2.89 11.83
C ASN A 134 -3.30 -1.43 11.49
N LEU A 135 -2.41 -0.75 10.75
CA LEU A 135 -2.61 0.64 10.32
C LEU A 135 -3.85 0.82 9.45
N TYR A 136 -4.10 -0.10 8.52
CA TYR A 136 -5.29 -0.08 7.68
C TYR A 136 -6.55 -0.20 8.54
N SER A 137 -6.56 -1.10 9.52
CA SER A 137 -7.69 -1.29 10.44
C SER A 137 -7.95 -0.04 11.28
N GLU A 138 -6.90 0.56 11.86
CA GLU A 138 -6.98 1.84 12.58
C GLU A 138 -7.58 2.96 11.70
N CYS A 139 -7.15 3.04 10.43
CA CYS A 139 -7.65 4.05 9.50
C CYS A 139 -9.11 3.80 9.11
N ARG A 140 -9.50 2.54 8.87
CA ARG A 140 -10.88 2.18 8.53
C ARG A 140 -11.85 2.43 9.67
N GLU A 141 -11.44 2.14 10.90
CA GLU A 141 -12.24 2.44 12.07
C GLU A 141 -12.54 3.94 12.15
N LYS A 142 -11.51 4.79 11.99
CA LYS A 142 -11.67 6.25 11.95
C LYS A 142 -12.61 6.70 10.83
N VAL A 143 -12.46 6.17 9.62
CA VAL A 143 -13.34 6.48 8.48
C VAL A 143 -14.80 6.11 8.80
N ASN A 144 -15.03 4.94 9.40
CA ASN A 144 -16.38 4.52 9.77
C ASN A 144 -16.98 5.40 10.88
N GLN A 145 -16.19 5.76 11.90
CA GLN A 145 -16.63 6.68 12.96
C GLN A 145 -17.04 8.04 12.40
N LEU A 146 -16.28 8.58 11.43
CA LEU A 146 -16.63 9.83 10.74
C LEU A 146 -17.94 9.71 9.96
N ARG A 147 -18.14 8.61 9.23
CA ARG A 147 -19.37 8.34 8.48
C ARG A 147 -20.62 8.28 9.37
N ILE A 148 -20.49 7.64 10.55
CA ILE A 148 -21.58 7.56 11.53
C ILE A 148 -21.93 8.96 12.04
N LYS A 149 -20.93 9.73 12.49
CA LYS A 149 -21.13 11.11 12.98
C LYS A 149 -21.76 12.04 11.94
N GLU A 150 -21.34 11.93 10.67
CA GLU A 150 -21.95 12.69 9.58
C GLU A 150 -23.41 12.29 9.34
N GLY A 151 -23.73 10.99 9.45
CA GLY A 151 -25.10 10.48 9.34
C GLY A 151 -26.01 11.01 10.45
N GLU A 152 -25.54 10.97 11.70
CA GLU A 152 -26.27 11.50 12.86
C GLU A 152 -26.56 13.00 12.73
N LYS A 153 -25.56 13.78 12.31
CA LYS A 153 -25.71 15.22 12.09
C LYS A 153 -26.78 15.53 11.03
N ARG A 154 -26.74 14.84 9.89
CA ARG A 154 -27.72 15.01 8.81
C ARG A 154 -29.13 14.62 9.23
N ALA A 155 -29.28 13.55 10.02
CA ALA A 155 -30.57 13.13 10.55
C ALA A 155 -31.18 14.20 11.49
N GLY A 156 -30.37 14.79 12.37
CA GLY A 156 -30.78 15.88 13.24
C GLY A 156 -31.23 17.14 12.48
N GLU A 157 -30.50 17.53 11.44
CA GLU A 157 -30.84 18.69 10.58
C GLU A 157 -32.17 18.49 9.83
N VAL A 158 -32.45 17.28 9.34
CA VAL A 158 -33.72 16.94 8.67
C VAL A 158 -34.90 16.94 9.65
N GLN A 159 -34.69 16.49 10.87
CA GLN A 159 -35.72 16.47 11.90
C GLN A 159 -36.04 17.89 12.43
N GLY A 160 -35.03 18.76 12.55
CA GLY A 160 -35.23 20.18 12.87
C GLY A 160 -36.05 20.92 11.80
N ARG A 161 -35.72 20.73 10.51
CA ARG A 161 -36.49 21.34 9.40
C ARG A 161 -37.94 20.86 9.30
N ARG A 162 -38.23 19.65 9.75
CA ARG A 162 -39.61 19.10 9.78
C ARG A 162 -40.43 19.58 10.97
N ALA A 163 -39.80 20.07 12.03
CA ALA A 163 -40.48 20.64 13.19
C ALA A 163 -40.81 22.14 13.02
N GLU A 164 -40.23 22.80 12.01
CA GLU A 164 -40.43 24.21 11.68
C GLU A 164 -41.49 24.45 10.58
N VAL A 165 -42.11 23.39 10.05
CA VAL A 165 -43.20 23.41 9.05
C VAL A 165 -44.48 22.87 9.69
#